data_AF-A0A7X0D5X0-F1
#
_entry.id   AF-A0A7X0D5X0-F1
#
_cell.length_a   1.000
_cell.length_b   1.000
_cell.length_c   1.000
_cell.angle_alpha   90.00
_cell.angle_beta   90.00
_cell.angle_gamma   90.00
#
_symmetry.space_group_name_H-M   'P 1'
#
loop_
_entity.id
_entity.type
_entity.pdbx_description
1 polymer ?
#
loop_
_entity_poly.entity_id
_entity_poly.type
_entity_poly.pdbx_seq_one_letter_code
_entity_poly.pdbx_strand_id
1 'polypeptide(L)'
;MGRRSTSTAAIALAAALLLPGCASELVEFKRVTGELSAALMRKEAQDHFARKGHPIQGRLECEPNIGKPADLVVECIGVTHADGEARFVGSIDRDRLAHQEPGDASLPGEYLGTVDGEEVFRMNCFSCRPQAPSA
;
A
#
# COMPACT_ATOMS: atom_id res chain seq x y z
N MET A 1 -36.28 -38.19 -57.54
CA MET A 1 -34.88 -37.87 -57.89
C MET A 1 -34.49 -36.62 -57.10
N GLY A 2 -33.69 -36.61 -56.04
CA GLY A 2 -32.59 -37.50 -55.66
C GLY A 2 -31.26 -36.78 -55.86
N ARG A 3 -30.84 -35.93 -54.91
CA ARG A 3 -29.44 -35.55 -54.72
C ARG A 3 -29.15 -35.24 -53.25
N ARG A 4 -28.08 -35.88 -52.77
CA ARG A 4 -27.63 -36.01 -51.39
C ARG A 4 -26.50 -35.03 -51.10
N SER A 5 -26.31 -34.76 -49.80
CA SER A 5 -25.06 -34.41 -49.11
C SER A 5 -24.49 -33.01 -49.40
N THR A 6 -23.87 -32.27 -48.48
CA THR A 6 -23.02 -32.63 -47.32
C THR A 6 -23.06 -31.52 -46.26
N SER A 7 -23.08 -31.90 -45.00
CA SER A 7 -22.84 -31.06 -43.83
C SER A 7 -21.52 -30.27 -43.92
N THR A 8 -21.54 -29.01 -43.51
CA THR A 8 -20.33 -28.26 -43.12
C THR A 8 -20.51 -27.80 -41.69
N ALA A 9 -19.90 -28.53 -40.77
CA ALA A 9 -19.66 -28.07 -39.41
C ALA A 9 -18.44 -27.14 -39.45
N ALA A 10 -18.61 -25.87 -39.09
CA ALA A 10 -17.50 -24.96 -38.84
C ALA A 10 -17.31 -24.81 -37.33
N ILE A 11 -16.19 -25.38 -36.90
CA ILE A 11 -15.61 -25.50 -35.57
C ILE A 11 -15.61 -24.15 -34.82
N ALA A 12 -16.10 -24.18 -33.58
CA ALA A 12 -15.92 -23.13 -32.60
C ALA A 12 -14.43 -23.00 -32.24
N LEU A 13 -13.81 -21.87 -32.61
CA LEU A 13 -12.51 -21.45 -32.10
C LEU A 13 -12.74 -20.43 -30.97
N ALA A 14 -13.18 -20.94 -29.82
CA ALA A 14 -13.26 -20.21 -28.56
C ALA A 14 -12.42 -20.95 -27.52
N ALA A 15 -11.10 -20.88 -27.63
CA ALA A 15 -10.19 -21.44 -26.64
C ALA A 15 -8.82 -20.75 -26.71
N ALA A 16 -8.72 -19.50 -26.24
CA ALA A 16 -7.42 -18.83 -26.05
C ALA A 16 -7.37 -17.88 -24.83
N LEU A 17 -8.27 -18.03 -23.84
CA LEU A 17 -8.31 -17.13 -22.67
C LEU A 17 -8.12 -17.81 -21.30
N LEU A 18 -7.61 -19.04 -21.27
CA LEU A 18 -7.25 -19.73 -20.01
C LEU A 18 -5.74 -19.77 -19.82
N LEU A 19 -5.09 -18.60 -19.74
CA LEU A 19 -3.75 -18.50 -19.16
C LEU A 19 -3.92 -18.31 -17.63
N PRO A 20 -3.66 -19.34 -16.79
CA PRO A 20 -3.66 -19.21 -15.33
C PRO A 20 -2.53 -18.33 -14.76
N GLY A 21 -1.81 -17.58 -15.61
CA GLY A 21 -0.69 -16.72 -15.22
C GLY A 21 -1.08 -15.32 -14.78
N CYS A 22 -2.05 -14.67 -15.43
CA CYS A 22 -2.30 -13.24 -15.20
C CYS A 22 -2.86 -12.91 -13.80
N ALA A 23 -3.50 -13.87 -13.11
CA ALA A 23 -3.99 -13.65 -11.76
C ALA A 23 -2.88 -13.77 -10.70
N SER A 24 -1.97 -14.73 -10.86
CA SER A 24 -0.88 -15.00 -9.92
C SER A 24 0.18 -13.90 -9.94
N GLU A 25 0.56 -13.42 -11.13
CA GLU A 25 1.53 -12.35 -11.30
C GLU A 25 1.05 -11.01 -10.71
N LEU A 26 -0.26 -10.72 -10.81
CA LEU A 26 -0.86 -9.52 -10.22
C LEU A 26 -0.80 -9.56 -8.69
N VAL A 27 -1.08 -10.73 -8.09
CA VAL A 27 -1.02 -10.93 -6.63
C VAL A 27 0.42 -10.81 -6.13
N GLU A 28 1.37 -11.40 -6.84
CA GLU A 28 2.79 -11.35 -6.48
C GLU A 28 3.33 -9.92 -6.58
N PHE A 29 2.97 -9.19 -7.65
CA PHE A 29 3.31 -7.77 -7.79
C PHE A 29 2.73 -6.93 -6.64
N LYS A 30 1.43 -7.12 -6.31
CA LYS A 30 0.78 -6.43 -5.18
C LYS A 30 1.50 -6.68 -3.86
N ARG A 31 1.92 -7.92 -3.59
CA ARG A 31 2.67 -8.28 -2.39
C ARG A 31 4.01 -7.56 -2.34
N VAL A 32 4.77 -7.57 -3.43
CA VAL A 32 6.08 -6.90 -3.50
C VAL A 32 5.95 -5.39 -3.31
N THR A 33 4.96 -4.75 -3.96
CA THR A 33 4.69 -3.32 -3.76
C THR A 33 4.22 -3.01 -2.33
N GLY A 34 3.43 -3.89 -1.72
CA GLY A 34 2.98 -3.76 -0.34
C GLY A 34 4.14 -3.87 0.66
N GLU A 35 5.06 -4.81 0.46
CA GLU A 35 6.25 -4.98 1.30
C GLU A 35 7.21 -3.79 1.21
N LEU A 36 7.42 -3.24 0.01
CA LEU A 36 8.23 -2.03 -0.17
C LEU A 36 7.58 -0.83 0.51
N SER A 37 6.26 -0.67 0.33
CA SER A 37 5.50 0.40 0.98
C SER A 37 5.56 0.29 2.50
N ALA A 38 5.43 -0.92 3.04
CA ALA A 38 5.58 -1.19 4.46
C ALA A 38 6.99 -0.90 4.96
N ALA A 39 8.03 -1.22 4.19
CA ALA A 39 9.41 -0.92 4.54
C ALA A 39 9.69 0.59 4.60
N LEU A 40 9.21 1.36 3.62
CA LEU A 40 9.32 2.81 3.59
C LEU A 40 8.57 3.46 4.75
N MET A 41 7.28 3.12 4.91
CA MET A 41 6.45 3.69 5.98
C MET A 41 6.95 3.34 7.37
N ARG A 42 7.49 2.14 7.57
CA ARG A 42 8.08 1.72 8.84
C ARG A 42 9.14 2.70 9.32
N LYS A 43 10.07 3.06 8.42
CA LYS A 43 11.16 3.98 8.75
C LYS A 43 10.61 5.36 9.10
N GLU A 44 9.74 5.91 8.26
CA GLU A 44 9.14 7.23 8.49
C GLU A 44 8.34 7.28 9.81
N ALA A 45 7.56 6.24 10.10
CA ALA A 45 6.80 6.11 11.35
C ALA A 45 7.71 6.07 12.58
N GLN A 46 8.77 5.23 12.57
CA GLN A 46 9.74 5.16 13.67
C GLN A 46 10.43 6.49 13.91
N ASP A 47 10.84 7.18 12.84
CA ASP A 47 11.48 8.49 12.94
C ASP A 47 10.50 9.54 13.50
N HIS A 48 9.21 9.48 13.13
CA HIS A 48 8.18 10.37 13.68
C HIS A 48 7.86 10.10 15.15
N PHE A 49 7.72 8.83 15.55
CA PHE A 49 7.58 8.44 16.95
C PHE A 49 8.75 8.96 17.79
N ALA A 50 9.99 8.79 17.32
CA ALA A 50 11.18 9.32 17.99
C ALA A 50 11.15 10.85 18.13
N ARG A 51 10.79 11.58 17.06
CA ARG A 51 10.63 13.06 17.10
C ARG A 51 9.55 13.54 18.07
N LYS A 52 8.55 12.70 18.35
CA LYS A 52 7.48 12.99 19.32
C LYS A 52 7.81 12.54 20.75
N GLY A 53 9.01 12.04 21.00
CA GLY A 53 9.44 11.60 22.33
C GLY A 53 9.06 10.15 22.67
N HIS A 54 8.60 9.37 21.69
CA HIS A 54 8.18 7.99 21.86
C HIS A 54 9.04 7.02 21.02
N PRO A 55 10.38 6.98 21.17
CA PRO A 55 11.22 6.11 20.35
C PRO A 55 10.79 4.64 20.50
N ILE A 56 10.68 3.94 19.37
CA ILE A 56 10.30 2.53 19.31
C ILE A 56 11.47 1.64 19.75
N GLN A 57 11.18 0.67 20.61
CA GLN A 57 12.11 -0.38 20.99
C GLN A 57 12.30 -1.33 19.81
N GLY A 58 13.52 -1.34 19.27
CA GLY A 58 13.85 -2.17 18.12
C GLY A 58 13.18 -1.67 16.84
N ARG A 59 12.18 -2.41 16.35
CA ARG A 59 11.56 -2.18 15.04
C ARG A 59 10.06 -2.39 15.10
N LEU A 60 9.31 -1.53 14.41
CA LEU A 60 7.88 -1.76 14.19
C LEU A 60 7.66 -2.97 13.27
N GLU A 61 6.80 -3.90 13.68
CA GLU A 61 6.29 -4.96 12.84
C GLU A 61 5.21 -4.37 11.97
N CYS A 62 5.30 -4.52 10.64
CA CYS A 62 4.37 -3.86 9.71
C CYS A 62 3.83 -4.85 8.71
N GLU A 63 2.53 -4.78 8.47
CA GLU A 63 1.81 -5.61 7.53
C GLU A 63 1.01 -4.74 6.54
N PRO A 64 1.06 -5.05 5.24
CA PRO A 64 0.16 -4.44 4.28
C PRO A 64 -1.27 -4.95 4.51
N ASN A 65 -2.24 -4.05 4.58
CA ASN A 65 -3.65 -4.40 4.67
C ASN A 65 -4.22 -4.61 3.26
N ILE A 66 -4.08 -5.83 2.75
CA ILE A 66 -4.45 -6.23 1.38
C ILE A 66 -5.98 -6.33 1.18
N GLY A 67 -6.77 -6.18 2.25
CA GLY A 67 -8.24 -6.27 2.21
C GLY A 67 -8.97 -4.98 1.85
N LYS A 68 -8.28 -3.84 1.72
CA LYS A 68 -8.89 -2.55 1.43
C LYS A 68 -8.61 -2.11 -0.02
N PRO A 69 -9.60 -1.52 -0.73
CA PRO A 69 -9.49 -1.15 -2.14
C PRO A 69 -8.41 -0.08 -2.42
N ALA A 70 -7.97 0.65 -1.40
CA ALA A 70 -6.71 1.38 -1.42
C ALA A 70 -5.58 0.40 -1.03
N ASP A 71 -5.06 -0.34 -2.02
CA ASP A 71 -4.05 -1.41 -1.90
C ASP A 71 -2.70 -0.99 -1.22
N LEU A 72 -2.60 0.19 -0.59
CA LEU A 72 -1.40 0.76 0.05
C LEU A 72 -1.67 1.23 1.48
N VAL A 73 -2.55 0.55 2.22
CA VAL A 73 -2.68 0.74 3.66
C VAL A 73 -1.67 -0.17 4.36
N VAL A 74 -0.86 0.40 5.25
CA VAL A 74 0.08 -0.34 6.10
C VAL A 74 -0.32 -0.11 7.55
N GLU A 75 -0.35 -1.20 8.30
CA GLU A 75 -0.50 -1.17 9.74
C GLU A 75 0.80 -1.65 10.37
N CYS A 76 1.27 -0.93 11.38
CA CYS A 76 2.44 -1.31 12.14
C CYS A 76 2.16 -1.31 13.65
N ILE A 77 2.74 -2.26 14.35
CA ILE A 77 2.68 -2.40 15.80
C ILE A 77 4.08 -2.52 16.39
N GLY A 78 4.24 -2.11 17.65
CA GLY A 78 5.48 -2.28 18.41
C GLY A 78 5.34 -1.72 19.82
N VAL A 79 6.48 -1.57 20.49
CA VAL A 79 6.55 -1.07 21.87
C VAL A 79 7.53 0.10 21.91
N THR A 80 7.24 1.14 22.68
CA THR A 80 8.14 2.27 22.90
C THR A 80 9.20 1.95 23.96
N HIS A 81 10.27 2.74 24.07
CA HIS A 81 11.26 2.60 25.16
C HIS A 81 10.67 2.83 26.57
N ALA A 82 9.49 3.42 26.66
CA ALA A 82 8.77 3.64 27.92
C ALA A 82 7.69 2.56 28.17
N ASP A 83 7.78 1.42 27.49
CA ASP A 83 6.87 0.27 27.59
C ASP A 83 5.43 0.52 27.13
N GLY A 84 5.15 1.66 26.48
CA GLY A 84 3.84 1.96 25.87
C GLY A 84 3.63 1.23 24.54
N GLU A 85 2.41 0.76 24.27
CA GLU A 85 2.02 0.08 23.03
C GLU A 85 1.94 1.10 21.88
N ALA A 86 2.78 0.95 20.87
CA ALA A 86 2.79 1.82 19.70
C ALA A 86 2.03 1.19 18.54
N ARG A 87 1.10 1.95 17.96
CA ARG A 87 0.40 1.57 16.73
C ARG A 87 0.48 2.69 15.69
N PHE A 88 0.79 2.31 14.47
CA PHE A 88 0.81 3.20 13.32
C PHE A 88 -0.10 2.66 12.21
N VAL A 89 -0.88 3.55 11.61
CA VAL A 89 -1.67 3.25 10.41
C VAL A 89 -1.36 4.32 9.37
N GLY A 90 -0.91 3.88 8.20
CA GLY A 90 -0.59 4.74 7.07
C GLY A 90 -1.32 4.30 5.81
N SER A 91 -1.69 5.25 4.97
CA SER A 91 -2.21 4.99 3.63
C SER A 91 -1.59 5.95 2.63
N ILE A 92 -1.25 5.49 1.44
CA ILE A 92 -0.78 6.34 0.34
C ILE A 92 -1.96 6.74 -0.55
N ASP A 93 -2.04 8.03 -0.83
CA ASP A 93 -2.93 8.58 -1.85
C ASP A 93 -2.31 8.33 -3.24
N ARG A 94 -2.81 7.30 -3.92
CA ARG A 94 -2.32 6.87 -5.24
C ARG A 94 -2.55 7.90 -6.32
N ASP A 95 -3.65 8.64 -6.24
CA ASP A 95 -3.98 9.63 -7.26
C ASP A 95 -3.02 10.81 -7.14
N ARG A 96 -2.78 11.30 -5.92
CA ARG A 96 -1.77 12.34 -5.70
C ARG A 96 -0.37 11.87 -6.08
N LEU A 97 0.00 10.63 -5.74
CA LEU A 97 1.28 10.03 -6.13
C LEU A 97 1.45 9.97 -7.66
N ALA A 98 0.40 9.60 -8.39
CA ALA A 98 0.43 9.47 -9.85
C ALA A 98 0.61 10.82 -10.59
N HIS A 99 0.28 11.94 -9.94
CA HIS A 99 0.41 13.28 -10.52
C HIS A 99 1.66 14.02 -10.04
N GLN A 100 2.60 13.34 -9.38
CA GLN A 100 3.82 13.97 -8.88
C GLN A 100 4.82 14.33 -9.99
N GLU A 101 5.57 15.39 -9.74
CA GLU A 101 6.70 15.75 -10.59
C GLU A 101 7.80 14.67 -10.51
N PRO A 102 8.48 14.36 -11.63
CA PRO A 102 9.62 13.46 -11.60
C PRO A 102 10.68 13.91 -10.58
N GLY A 103 11.08 12.99 -9.70
CA GLY A 103 12.06 13.27 -8.63
C GLY A 103 11.47 13.83 -7.34
N ASP A 104 10.15 14.03 -7.26
CA ASP A 104 9.48 14.25 -5.98
C ASP A 104 9.42 12.93 -5.19
N ALA A 105 10.01 12.94 -3.98
CA ALA A 105 10.01 11.80 -3.06
C ALA A 105 8.93 11.92 -1.98
N SER A 106 8.05 12.91 -2.08
CA SER A 106 6.92 13.08 -1.17
C SER A 106 5.99 11.86 -1.26
N LEU A 107 5.50 11.42 -0.11
CA LEU A 107 4.50 10.36 -0.03
C LEU A 107 3.22 11.01 0.50
N PRO A 108 2.31 11.44 -0.40
CA PRO A 108 1.01 11.96 0.00
C PRO A 108 0.14 10.82 0.53
N GLY A 109 -0.64 11.09 1.56
CA GLY A 109 -1.41 10.04 2.21
C GLY A 109 -2.13 10.49 3.45
N GLU A 110 -2.50 9.53 4.30
CA GLU A 110 -3.02 9.77 5.64
C GLU A 110 -2.27 8.86 6.60
N TYR A 111 -1.70 9.45 7.65
CA TYR A 111 -0.78 8.79 8.57
C TYR A 111 -1.16 9.14 10.01
N LEU A 112 -1.30 8.12 10.84
CA LEU A 112 -1.67 8.22 12.25
C LEU A 112 -0.73 7.36 13.09
N GLY A 113 -0.16 7.95 14.13
CA GLY A 113 0.61 7.26 15.16
C GLY A 113 -0.04 7.42 16.52
N THR A 114 -0.12 6.33 17.26
CA THR A 114 -0.68 6.28 18.61
C THR A 114 0.25 5.55 19.58
N VAL A 115 0.21 5.94 20.85
CA VAL A 115 0.84 5.24 21.97
C VAL A 115 -0.20 5.03 23.05
N ASP A 116 -0.40 3.79 23.50
CA ASP A 116 -1.44 3.40 24.47
C ASP A 116 -2.85 3.89 24.07
N GLY A 117 -3.10 3.97 22.76
CA GLY A 117 -4.34 4.46 22.17
C GLY A 117 -4.46 5.99 22.04
N GLU A 118 -3.51 6.77 22.56
CA GLU A 118 -3.49 8.22 22.42
C GLU A 118 -2.78 8.66 21.14
N GLU A 119 -3.35 9.63 20.42
CA GLU A 119 -2.74 10.18 19.21
C GLU A 119 -1.49 11.01 19.57
N VAL A 120 -0.34 10.58 19.05
CA VAL A 120 0.94 11.30 19.22
C VAL A 120 1.35 12.07 17.96
N PHE A 121 0.85 11.64 16.80
CA PHE A 121 0.93 12.42 15.57
C PHE A 121 -0.16 12.02 14.57
N ARG A 122 -0.55 13.01 13.77
CA ARG A 122 -1.34 12.86 12.55
C ARG A 122 -0.75 13.75 11.47
N MET A 123 -0.66 13.24 10.25
CA MET A 123 -0.22 13.99 9.09
C MET A 123 -0.74 13.38 7.80
N ASN A 124 -0.68 14.16 6.73
CA ASN A 124 -1.19 13.78 5.41
C ASN A 124 -0.08 13.64 4.35
N CYS A 125 1.19 13.59 4.80
CA CYS A 125 2.34 13.66 3.92
C CYS A 125 3.62 13.22 4.65
N PHE A 126 4.33 12.21 4.14
CA PHE A 126 5.71 11.89 4.53
C PHE A 126 6.71 12.45 3.51
N SER A 127 7.90 12.84 3.98
CA SER A 127 8.97 13.42 3.13
C SER A 127 8.59 14.67 2.34
N CYS A 128 7.50 15.33 2.74
CA CYS A 128 6.98 16.47 2.01
C CYS A 128 7.73 17.75 2.39
N ARG A 129 7.94 18.60 1.39
CA ARG A 129 8.40 19.97 1.66
C ARG A 129 7.36 20.66 2.55
N PRO A 130 7.78 21.50 3.51
CA PRO A 130 6.85 22.28 4.29
C PRO A 130 5.94 23.07 3.34
N GLN A 131 4.62 22.86 3.42
CA GLN A 131 3.69 23.76 2.75
C GLN A 131 3.81 25.12 3.44
N ALA A 132 3.98 26.18 2.66
CA ALA A 132 3.87 27.53 3.20
C ALA A 132 2.49 27.65 3.87
N PRO A 133 2.39 28.21 5.08
CA PRO A 133 1.10 28.37 5.74
C PRO A 133 0.17 29.15 4.81
N SER A 134 -1.04 28.63 4.62
CA SER A 134 -2.12 29.35 3.96
C SER A 134 -2.35 30.67 4.69
N ALA A 135 -2.18 31.78 3.97
CA ALA A 135 -2.44 33.13 4.46
C ALA A 135 -3.93 33.36 4.75
#